data_AF-A0A3M8B416-F1
#
_entry.id   AF-A0A3M8B416-F1
#
_cell.length_a   1.000
_cell.length_b   1.000
_cell.length_c   1.000
_cell.angle_alpha   90.00
_cell.angle_beta   90.00
_cell.angle_gamma   90.00
#
_symmetry.space_group_name_H-M   'P 1'
#
loop_
_entity.id
_entity.type
_entity.pdbx_description
1 polymer ?
#
loop_
_entity_poly.entity_id
_entity_poly.type
_entity_poly.pdbx_seq_one_letter_code
_entity_poly.pdbx_strand_id
1 'polypeptide(L)'
;MQALIDQAAPGDTVTIPEGKYEGPIRITKPLKLLAQGKVRLTNPSEEAALTIAADDVTLQGITVLDSRINSDDASIIVSGNRNLLEKVTVETMGTGIQLRGANANTLRNVSVIGKVKDRGSTSAGHDHSAHLSKSASKPKVTVQAQKGNGIDLYDSHDNHLIDNQVTNVFDGIYLEKSTGNELTQNRVEKSRYGYHLMGTTQTSLKNNTGIENVTGAMLMETANATVVGNRFLKQQQNPNSQGILLYDVKNSLLADNRIEGNRVGLYLERSSGITVTGNRLSLNFVGMQLTASTGNTWTNNQFISNVIAAQAQNSETDNLNGNYWDNLLGLDVDGDHKSDLPYEMNPFYLGLTDAIPAYQLFFQSPGFVFLENLFTSGTGSPIRDETPLMPTANVVSAESQTNSNWGAAILGLILLAGSCTFIYVGVKKS
;
A
#
# COMPACT_ATOMS: atom_id res chain seq x y z
N MET A 1 27.85 22.76 11.85
CA MET A 1 27.20 21.71 12.65
C MET A 1 28.25 20.76 13.23
N GLN A 2 29.12 20.15 12.41
CA GLN A 2 30.15 19.22 12.90
C GLN A 2 31.01 19.78 14.05
N ALA A 3 31.51 21.02 13.93
CA ALA A 3 32.31 21.63 15.01
C ALA A 3 31.59 21.72 16.37
N LEU A 4 30.25 21.89 16.39
CA LEU A 4 29.46 21.88 17.63
C LEU A 4 29.37 20.47 18.23
N ILE A 5 29.25 19.46 17.36
CA ILE A 5 29.26 18.05 17.75
C ILE A 5 30.63 17.67 18.32
N ASP A 6 31.72 18.10 17.67
CA ASP A 6 33.09 17.75 18.06
C ASP A 6 33.42 18.30 19.46
N GLN A 7 32.99 19.52 19.77
CA GLN A 7 33.23 20.19 21.05
C GLN A 7 32.42 19.61 22.22
N ALA A 8 31.29 18.97 21.96
CA ALA A 8 30.40 18.43 22.99
C ALA A 8 30.97 17.17 23.66
N ALA A 9 30.71 16.97 24.95
CA ALA A 9 30.99 15.70 25.62
C ALA A 9 29.88 14.67 25.31
N PRO A 10 30.17 13.34 25.38
CA PRO A 10 29.15 12.32 25.29
C PRO A 10 28.02 12.54 26.31
N GLY A 11 26.77 12.47 25.85
CA GLY A 11 25.55 12.73 26.64
C GLY A 11 25.07 14.18 26.62
N ASP A 12 25.88 15.11 26.11
CA ASP A 12 25.52 16.53 26.08
C ASP A 12 24.31 16.83 25.19
N THR A 13 23.63 17.91 25.54
CA THR A 13 22.63 18.54 24.68
C THR A 13 23.26 19.69 23.92
N VAL A 14 23.36 19.54 22.60
CA VAL A 14 23.87 20.56 21.68
C VAL A 14 22.69 21.25 21.02
N THR A 15 22.56 22.54 21.30
CA THR A 15 21.63 23.41 20.57
C THR A 15 22.24 23.78 19.23
N ILE A 16 21.52 23.55 18.14
CA ILE A 16 21.94 23.93 16.78
C ILE A 16 21.22 25.25 16.43
N PRO A 17 21.96 26.37 16.32
CA PRO A 17 21.37 27.66 15.93
C PRO A 17 20.72 27.61 14.55
N GLU A 18 19.74 28.49 14.32
CA GLU A 18 19.15 28.69 12.99
C GLU A 18 20.25 28.99 11.97
N GLY A 19 20.22 28.32 10.82
CA GLY A 19 21.24 28.52 9.81
C GLY A 19 21.31 27.42 8.76
N LYS A 20 22.24 27.64 7.83
CA LYS A 20 22.63 26.67 6.80
C LYS A 20 23.92 25.99 7.22
N TYR A 21 23.96 24.68 7.05
CA TYR A 21 25.10 23.84 7.32
C TYR A 21 25.37 22.94 6.12
N GLU A 22 26.62 22.58 5.94
CA GLU A 22 27.03 21.64 4.89
C GLU A 22 27.46 20.32 5.53
N GLY A 23 27.04 19.23 4.91
CA GLY A 23 27.52 17.89 5.21
C GLY A 23 28.90 17.62 4.58
N PRO A 24 29.48 16.43 4.84
CA PRO A 24 28.92 15.35 5.63
C PRO A 24 29.00 15.62 7.14
N ILE A 25 27.95 15.25 7.88
CA ILE A 25 27.92 15.31 9.35
C ILE A 25 27.96 13.89 9.90
N ARG A 26 28.82 13.64 10.89
CA ARG A 26 28.97 12.33 11.55
C ARG A 26 28.79 12.47 13.05
N ILE A 27 27.83 11.72 13.59
CA ILE A 27 27.54 11.64 15.02
C ILE A 27 28.04 10.30 15.53
N THR A 28 29.19 10.32 16.21
CA THR A 28 29.94 9.14 16.66
C THR A 28 29.98 8.98 18.18
N LYS A 29 29.23 9.81 18.91
CA LYS A 29 29.05 9.75 20.36
C LYS A 29 27.58 10.06 20.71
N PRO A 30 27.05 9.52 21.82
CA PRO A 30 25.67 9.79 22.24
C PRO A 30 25.49 11.29 22.50
N LEU A 31 24.47 11.90 21.90
CA LEU A 31 24.22 13.34 21.98
C LEU A 31 22.74 13.65 21.80
N LYS A 32 22.28 14.78 22.33
CA LYS A 32 20.98 15.37 21.99
C LYS A 32 21.19 16.61 21.14
N LEU A 33 20.85 16.54 19.86
CA LEU A 33 20.97 17.63 18.89
C LEU A 33 19.61 18.28 18.68
N LEU A 34 19.44 19.51 19.17
CA LEU A 34 18.16 20.22 19.15
C LEU A 34 18.26 21.46 18.26
N ALA A 35 17.53 21.49 17.14
CA ALA A 35 17.46 22.67 16.29
C ALA A 35 16.70 23.81 16.97
N GLN A 36 17.27 25.01 16.93
CA GLN A 36 16.58 26.27 17.23
C GLN A 36 16.25 26.98 15.93
N GLY A 37 14.96 27.10 15.61
CA GLY A 37 14.52 27.71 14.36
C GLY A 37 14.80 26.85 13.13
N LYS A 38 15.07 27.49 11.99
CA LYS A 38 15.20 26.79 10.70
C LYS A 38 16.63 26.31 10.44
N VAL A 39 16.93 25.06 10.80
CA VAL A 39 18.22 24.42 10.51
C VAL A 39 18.15 23.65 9.19
N ARG A 40 18.98 24.02 8.21
CA ARG A 40 19.07 23.35 6.90
C ARG A 40 20.46 22.74 6.69
N LEU A 41 20.53 21.45 6.42
CA LEU A 41 21.74 20.72 6.06
C LEU A 41 21.73 20.42 4.56
N THR A 42 22.65 21.01 3.80
CA THR A 42 22.86 20.70 2.38
C THR A 42 23.98 19.68 2.21
N ASN A 43 23.89 18.84 1.19
CA ASN A 43 24.92 17.84 0.89
C ASN A 43 25.70 18.16 -0.40
N PRO A 44 26.86 18.84 -0.30
CA PRO A 44 27.72 19.07 -1.46
C PRO A 44 28.70 17.91 -1.75
N SER A 45 28.79 16.92 -0.86
CA SER A 45 29.71 15.79 -0.99
C SER A 45 29.06 14.60 -1.69
N GLU A 46 29.86 13.58 -1.99
CA GLU A 46 29.38 12.28 -2.51
C GLU A 46 28.87 11.34 -1.40
N GLU A 47 29.25 11.60 -0.14
CA GLU A 47 28.86 10.80 1.03
C GLU A 47 27.46 11.16 1.53
N ALA A 48 26.89 10.34 2.42
CA ALA A 48 25.66 10.69 3.13
C ALA A 48 25.75 12.07 3.80
N ALA A 49 24.67 12.85 3.72
CA ALA A 49 24.61 14.18 4.32
C ALA A 49 24.78 14.10 5.85
N LEU A 50 24.20 13.07 6.46
CA LEU A 50 24.25 12.81 7.89
C LEU A 50 24.38 11.31 8.19
N THR A 51 25.35 10.95 9.02
CA THR A 51 25.51 9.60 9.56
C THR A 51 25.39 9.60 11.08
N ILE A 52 24.47 8.79 11.62
CA ILE A 52 24.28 8.54 13.04
C ILE A 52 24.86 7.15 13.35
N ALA A 53 26.12 7.14 13.78
CA ALA A 53 26.86 5.90 14.05
C ALA A 53 26.82 5.50 15.53
N ALA A 54 26.59 6.47 16.42
CA ALA A 54 26.45 6.22 17.85
C ALA A 54 25.05 5.77 18.23
N ASP A 55 24.99 5.05 19.35
CA ASP A 55 23.76 4.78 20.07
C ASP A 55 23.29 6.00 20.86
N ASP A 56 22.02 5.97 21.29
CA ASP A 56 21.43 6.91 22.26
C ASP A 56 21.52 8.39 21.81
N VAL A 57 21.43 8.62 20.49
CA VAL A 57 21.38 9.95 19.87
C VAL A 57 19.94 10.42 19.73
N THR A 58 19.68 11.67 20.13
CA THR A 58 18.46 12.38 19.76
C THR A 58 18.78 13.43 18.71
N LEU A 59 18.07 13.45 17.59
CA LEU A 59 18.13 14.47 16.56
C LEU A 59 16.74 15.07 16.36
N GLN A 60 16.60 16.37 16.59
CA GLN A 60 15.31 17.03 16.51
C GLN A 60 15.33 18.28 15.63
N GLY A 61 14.37 18.37 14.70
CA GLY A 61 13.97 19.63 14.07
C GLY A 61 14.82 20.13 12.89
N ILE A 62 15.60 19.26 12.24
CA ILE A 62 16.44 19.65 11.10
C ILE A 62 15.77 19.35 9.75
N THR A 63 16.16 20.09 8.71
CA THR A 63 15.86 19.78 7.31
C THR A 63 17.12 19.38 6.57
N VAL A 64 17.15 18.21 5.94
CA VAL A 64 18.24 17.71 5.08
C VAL A 64 17.82 17.86 3.62
N LEU A 65 18.72 18.42 2.80
CA LEU A 65 18.54 18.64 1.37
C LEU A 65 19.66 17.92 0.63
N ASP A 66 19.30 16.91 -0.13
CA ASP A 66 20.25 16.06 -0.84
C ASP A 66 19.90 15.97 -2.32
N SER A 67 20.75 16.57 -3.14
CA SER A 67 20.57 16.61 -4.59
C SER A 67 21.29 15.49 -5.34
N ARG A 68 21.96 14.57 -4.62
CA ARG A 68 22.64 13.43 -5.24
C ARG A 68 21.61 12.54 -5.95
N ILE A 69 21.90 12.16 -7.18
CA ILE A 69 21.07 11.27 -7.98
C ILE A 69 21.71 9.89 -8.01
N ASN A 70 20.90 8.83 -7.92
CA ASN A 70 21.35 7.44 -8.05
C ASN A 70 22.56 7.08 -7.15
N SER A 71 22.64 7.69 -5.96
CA SER A 71 23.65 7.34 -4.95
C SER A 71 23.22 6.07 -4.23
N ASP A 72 24.19 5.20 -3.94
CA ASP A 72 23.97 4.00 -3.12
C ASP A 72 23.66 4.36 -1.66
N ASP A 73 24.23 5.47 -1.18
CA ASP A 73 24.03 5.99 0.17
C ASP A 73 22.75 6.84 0.27
N ALA A 74 21.97 6.61 1.31
CA ALA A 74 20.86 7.51 1.66
C ALA A 74 21.34 8.91 2.09
N SER A 75 20.39 9.84 2.15
CA SER A 75 20.63 11.18 2.70
C SER A 75 20.94 11.16 4.19
N ILE A 76 20.28 10.26 4.94
CA ILE A 76 20.60 9.97 6.34
C ILE A 76 20.85 8.48 6.50
N ILE A 77 21.97 8.11 7.12
CA ILE A 77 22.29 6.73 7.49
C ILE A 77 22.31 6.62 9.01
N VAL A 78 21.62 5.62 9.54
CA VAL A 78 21.58 5.28 10.96
C VAL A 78 22.08 3.84 11.11
N SER A 79 23.17 3.67 11.87
CA SER A 79 23.72 2.35 12.22
C SER A 79 23.75 2.12 13.74
N GLY A 80 23.56 3.16 14.54
CA GLY A 80 23.43 3.04 15.99
C GLY A 80 22.03 2.60 16.43
N ASN A 81 21.92 2.24 17.70
CA ASN A 81 20.71 1.75 18.36
C ASN A 81 20.11 2.80 19.30
N ARG A 82 18.82 2.64 19.62
CA ARG A 82 18.13 3.49 20.62
C ARG A 82 18.17 4.99 20.28
N ASN A 83 18.23 5.33 19.00
CA ASN A 83 18.22 6.70 18.54
C ASN A 83 16.79 7.23 18.37
N LEU A 84 16.62 8.53 18.55
CA LEU A 84 15.38 9.25 18.27
C LEU A 84 15.63 10.27 17.16
N LEU A 85 14.96 10.09 16.02
CA LEU A 85 14.85 11.11 14.98
C LEU A 85 13.45 11.70 15.05
N GLU A 86 13.34 12.98 15.39
CA GLU A 86 12.05 13.65 15.57
C GLU A 86 11.95 14.95 14.78
N LYS A 87 10.82 15.15 14.08
CA LYS A 87 10.59 16.38 13.27
C LYS A 87 11.71 16.64 12.27
N VAL A 88 12.24 15.58 11.68
CA VAL A 88 13.27 15.63 10.63
C VAL A 88 12.58 15.68 9.28
N THR A 89 12.99 16.60 8.40
CA THR A 89 12.55 16.65 7.01
C THR A 89 13.70 16.27 6.10
N VAL A 90 13.48 15.41 5.12
CA VAL A 90 14.46 15.01 4.09
C VAL A 90 13.85 15.29 2.72
N GLU A 91 14.51 16.17 1.94
CA GLU A 91 14.23 16.36 0.53
C GLU A 91 15.36 15.72 -0.28
N THR A 92 15.05 14.68 -1.05
CA THR A 92 16.09 13.85 -1.69
C THR A 92 15.78 13.55 -3.16
N MET A 93 16.84 13.38 -3.96
CA MET A 93 16.78 12.82 -5.31
C MET A 93 17.13 11.32 -5.36
N GLY A 94 17.35 10.69 -4.20
CA GLY A 94 17.66 9.27 -4.05
C GLY A 94 16.91 8.66 -2.86
N THR A 95 17.60 7.90 -2.02
CA THR A 95 17.03 7.28 -0.80
C THR A 95 17.05 8.27 0.37
N GLY A 96 15.96 8.36 1.13
CA GLY A 96 15.81 9.32 2.22
C GLY A 96 16.59 8.95 3.47
N ILE A 97 16.15 7.91 4.17
CA ILE A 97 16.75 7.44 5.42
C ILE A 97 16.99 5.94 5.34
N GLN A 98 18.21 5.51 5.69
CA GLN A 98 18.57 4.10 5.80
C GLN A 98 18.93 3.73 7.24
N LEU A 99 18.36 2.61 7.70
CA LEU A 99 18.71 1.91 8.92
C LEU A 99 19.40 0.59 8.52
N ARG A 100 20.61 0.38 9.03
CA ARG A 100 21.46 -0.77 8.68
C ARG A 100 22.00 -1.39 9.97
N GLY A 101 21.52 -2.57 10.34
CA GLY A 101 21.89 -3.17 11.63
C GLY A 101 21.42 -2.37 12.85
N ALA A 102 20.44 -1.49 12.68
CA ALA A 102 20.10 -0.44 13.64
C ALA A 102 18.81 -0.80 14.38
N ASN A 103 18.91 -1.03 15.69
CA ASN A 103 17.83 -1.59 16.48
C ASN A 103 17.25 -0.60 17.50
N ALA A 104 15.98 -0.82 17.87
CA ALA A 104 15.30 -0.06 18.91
C ALA A 104 15.28 1.47 18.67
N ASN A 105 15.33 1.90 17.41
CA ASN A 105 15.27 3.32 17.06
C ASN A 105 13.83 3.80 16.93
N THR A 106 13.59 5.08 17.21
CA THR A 106 12.32 5.74 17.01
C THR A 106 12.46 6.83 15.95
N LEU A 107 11.72 6.69 14.84
CA LEU A 107 11.53 7.74 13.84
C LEU A 107 10.12 8.28 14.00
N ARG A 108 10.00 9.55 14.40
CA ARG A 108 8.73 10.16 14.76
C ARG A 108 8.52 11.52 14.10
N ASN A 109 7.36 11.74 13.49
CA ASN A 109 7.08 12.99 12.76
C ASN A 109 8.15 13.32 11.72
N VAL A 110 8.72 12.30 11.07
CA VAL A 110 9.69 12.46 9.98
C VAL A 110 8.96 12.66 8.66
N SER A 111 9.44 13.57 7.82
CA SER A 111 8.94 13.77 6.47
C SER A 111 10.03 13.46 5.44
N VAL A 112 9.77 12.54 4.51
CA VAL A 112 10.66 12.22 3.38
C VAL A 112 9.96 12.55 2.07
N ILE A 113 10.58 13.42 1.27
CA ILE A 113 10.02 13.95 0.03
C ILE A 113 11.00 13.65 -1.12
N GLY A 114 10.63 12.71 -1.99
CA GLY A 114 11.36 12.47 -3.22
C GLY A 114 11.15 13.60 -4.24
N LYS A 115 12.22 14.03 -4.91
CA LYS A 115 12.21 15.16 -5.87
C LYS A 115 12.35 14.74 -7.33
N VAL A 116 12.51 13.43 -7.59
CA VAL A 116 12.51 12.87 -8.94
C VAL A 116 11.09 12.97 -9.50
N LYS A 117 10.95 13.57 -10.69
CA LYS A 117 9.66 13.74 -11.37
C LYS A 117 9.29 12.45 -12.11
N ASP A 118 8.06 11.99 -11.93
CA ASP A 118 7.50 10.92 -12.75
C ASP A 118 7.48 11.32 -14.23
N ARG A 119 7.92 10.40 -15.09
CA ARG A 119 7.62 10.49 -16.52
C ARG A 119 6.21 9.94 -16.73
N GLY A 120 5.44 10.55 -17.65
CA GLY A 120 4.09 10.08 -17.99
C GLY A 120 4.03 8.56 -18.07
N SER A 121 3.21 7.96 -17.22
CA SER A 121 3.13 6.52 -16.96
C SER A 121 2.80 5.74 -18.23
N THR A 122 3.73 4.91 -18.69
CA THR A 122 3.42 3.67 -19.39
C THR A 122 4.37 2.60 -18.88
N SER A 123 3.79 1.57 -18.24
CA SER A 123 4.41 0.26 -17.97
C SER A 123 5.26 0.13 -16.69
N ALA A 124 4.60 0.09 -15.54
CA ALA A 124 5.09 -0.65 -14.37
C ALA A 124 4.45 -2.05 -14.37
N GLY A 125 4.96 -2.93 -15.24
CA GLY A 125 4.74 -4.38 -15.20
C GLY A 125 5.90 -5.03 -14.47
N HIS A 126 5.60 -5.98 -13.59
CA HIS A 126 6.60 -6.85 -12.98
C HIS A 126 7.25 -7.67 -14.09
N ASP A 127 8.56 -7.55 -14.25
CA ASP A 127 9.33 -8.51 -15.03
C ASP A 127 10.27 -9.24 -14.07
N HIS A 128 9.97 -10.52 -13.83
CA HIS A 128 10.83 -11.44 -13.06
C HIS A 128 11.77 -12.23 -13.98
N SER A 129 12.00 -11.76 -15.21
CA SER A 129 12.89 -12.42 -16.16
C SER A 129 13.61 -11.42 -17.06
N ALA A 130 14.86 -11.08 -16.75
CA ALA A 130 15.72 -10.40 -17.71
C ALA A 130 17.18 -10.86 -17.60
N HIS A 131 17.44 -12.05 -18.14
CA HIS A 131 18.75 -12.40 -18.69
C HIS A 131 18.71 -12.21 -20.22
N LEU A 132 19.72 -11.48 -20.75
CA LEU A 132 20.12 -11.33 -22.17
C LEU A 132 19.21 -10.43 -23.03
N SER A 133 19.65 -9.51 -23.89
CA SER A 133 20.94 -9.27 -24.57
C SER A 133 21.09 -7.80 -25.02
N LYS A 134 22.34 -7.38 -25.28
CA LYS A 134 22.78 -6.04 -25.72
C LYS A 134 22.67 -5.85 -27.25
N SER A 135 22.26 -4.65 -27.70
CA SER A 135 22.88 -3.87 -28.82
C SER A 135 22.07 -2.57 -29.05
N ALA A 136 22.57 -1.39 -28.66
CA ALA A 136 23.38 -0.43 -29.42
C ALA A 136 22.59 0.75 -30.04
N SER A 137 22.62 1.87 -29.33
CA SER A 137 23.05 3.18 -29.87
C SER A 137 23.72 3.91 -28.70
N LYS A 138 24.64 4.85 -28.93
CA LYS A 138 25.20 5.69 -27.85
C LYS A 138 24.51 7.06 -27.91
N PRO A 139 23.40 7.28 -27.18
CA PRO A 139 22.92 8.63 -26.92
C PRO A 139 23.90 9.31 -25.95
N LYS A 140 23.94 10.64 -25.99
CA LYS A 140 24.51 11.47 -24.93
C LYS A 140 23.97 10.94 -23.58
N VAL A 141 24.82 10.29 -22.78
CA VAL A 141 24.39 9.66 -21.52
C VAL A 141 24.10 10.77 -20.53
N THR A 142 22.86 11.26 -20.57
CA THR A 142 22.31 12.06 -19.49
C THR A 142 21.94 11.04 -18.42
N VAL A 143 22.72 10.97 -17.34
CA VAL A 143 22.40 10.09 -16.22
C VAL A 143 21.02 10.50 -15.70
N GLN A 144 20.04 9.60 -15.83
CA GLN A 144 18.67 9.87 -15.43
C GLN A 144 18.51 9.55 -13.95
N ALA A 145 17.99 10.50 -13.18
CA ALA A 145 17.65 10.27 -11.78
C ALA A 145 16.52 9.24 -11.66
N GLN A 146 16.69 8.29 -10.75
CA GLN A 146 15.71 7.29 -10.35
C GLN A 146 15.27 7.59 -8.90
N LYS A 147 14.00 7.28 -8.59
CA LYS A 147 13.52 7.40 -7.20
C LYS A 147 14.26 6.37 -6.34
N GLY A 148 14.71 6.76 -5.15
CA GLY A 148 15.14 5.84 -4.10
C GLY A 148 14.02 5.58 -3.10
N ASN A 149 14.29 4.77 -2.08
CA ASN A 149 13.32 4.46 -1.03
C ASN A 149 13.14 5.64 -0.06
N GLY A 150 11.99 5.73 0.60
CA GLY A 150 11.75 6.76 1.60
C GLY A 150 12.49 6.51 2.90
N ILE A 151 12.04 5.51 3.64
CA ILE A 151 12.67 4.98 4.86
C ILE A 151 12.94 3.50 4.63
N ASP A 152 14.19 3.09 4.75
CA ASP A 152 14.70 1.79 4.33
C ASP A 152 15.41 1.10 5.49
N LEU A 153 14.87 -0.02 5.97
CA LEU A 153 15.42 -0.81 7.07
C LEU A 153 15.93 -2.13 6.50
N TYR A 154 17.19 -2.45 6.80
CA TYR A 154 17.77 -3.75 6.51
C TYR A 154 18.41 -4.31 7.77
N ASP A 155 18.06 -5.55 8.11
CA ASP A 155 18.57 -6.24 9.30
C ASP A 155 18.46 -5.36 10.56
N SER A 156 17.29 -4.74 10.75
CA SER A 156 17.06 -3.69 11.74
C SER A 156 15.78 -4.00 12.51
N HIS A 157 15.90 -4.26 13.80
CA HIS A 157 14.86 -4.86 14.62
C HIS A 157 14.28 -3.89 15.67
N ASP A 158 13.06 -4.17 16.10
CA ASP A 158 12.40 -3.49 17.21
C ASP A 158 12.33 -1.95 17.06
N ASN A 159 12.30 -1.44 15.81
CA ASN A 159 12.19 -0.01 15.54
C ASN A 159 10.73 0.44 15.54
N HIS A 160 10.51 1.69 15.97
CA HIS A 160 9.21 2.33 15.99
C HIS A 160 9.18 3.49 14.98
N LEU A 161 8.32 3.37 13.96
CA LEU A 161 8.07 4.41 12.97
C LEU A 161 6.68 4.98 13.23
N ILE A 162 6.61 6.20 13.75
CA ILE A 162 5.39 6.82 14.28
C ILE A 162 5.09 8.15 13.58
N ASP A 163 3.87 8.34 13.07
CA ASP A 163 3.41 9.60 12.49
C ASP A 163 4.33 10.17 11.38
N ASN A 164 5.00 9.29 10.62
CA ASN A 164 5.88 9.72 9.53
C ASN A 164 5.10 9.91 8.23
N GLN A 165 5.60 10.81 7.38
CA GLN A 165 5.04 11.12 6.07
C GLN A 165 6.07 10.89 4.97
N VAL A 166 5.77 10.02 4.02
CA VAL A 166 6.67 9.70 2.90
C VAL A 166 5.92 9.90 1.58
N THR A 167 6.51 10.65 0.64
CA THR A 167 5.85 10.93 -0.64
C THR A 167 6.82 10.95 -1.82
N ASN A 168 6.34 10.48 -2.97
CA ASN A 168 7.02 10.55 -4.26
C ASN A 168 8.39 9.83 -4.29
N VAL A 169 8.45 8.66 -3.67
CA VAL A 169 9.66 7.81 -3.60
C VAL A 169 9.42 6.50 -4.36
N PHE A 170 10.42 5.61 -4.38
CA PHE A 170 10.28 4.30 -5.01
C PHE A 170 9.42 3.38 -4.14
N ASP A 171 9.94 2.86 -3.05
CA ASP A 171 9.13 2.28 -1.97
C ASP A 171 9.11 3.24 -0.78
N GLY A 172 7.94 3.38 -0.15
CA GLY A 172 7.74 4.34 0.93
C GLY A 172 8.50 3.99 2.19
N ILE A 173 8.00 2.99 2.90
CA ILE A 173 8.67 2.40 4.06
C ILE A 173 8.98 0.93 3.72
N TYR A 174 10.26 0.65 3.55
CA TYR A 174 10.80 -0.65 3.16
C TYR A 174 11.48 -1.32 4.35
N LEU A 175 11.19 -2.59 4.59
CA LEU A 175 11.80 -3.43 5.61
C LEU A 175 12.25 -4.74 5.00
N GLU A 176 13.50 -5.11 5.22
CA GLU A 176 14.06 -6.38 4.80
C GLU A 176 14.76 -7.11 5.95
N LYS A 177 14.55 -8.43 6.07
CA LYS A 177 15.22 -9.30 7.06
C LYS A 177 15.15 -8.75 8.49
N SER A 178 13.99 -8.23 8.85
CA SER A 178 13.81 -7.43 10.06
C SER A 178 12.68 -7.98 10.93
N THR A 179 12.75 -7.77 12.24
CA THR A 179 11.85 -8.41 13.21
C THR A 179 11.34 -7.40 14.23
N GLY A 180 10.09 -7.54 14.67
CA GLY A 180 9.56 -6.78 15.81
C GLY A 180 9.33 -5.30 15.56
N ASN A 181 9.40 -4.84 14.31
CA ASN A 181 9.20 -3.42 14.00
C ASN A 181 7.72 -3.01 14.08
N GLU A 182 7.48 -1.79 14.55
CA GLU A 182 6.14 -1.22 14.66
C GLU A 182 6.00 0.05 13.82
N LEU A 183 5.12 0.00 12.83
CA LEU A 183 4.77 1.11 11.96
C LEU A 183 3.38 1.57 12.34
N THR A 184 3.29 2.72 13.01
CA THR A 184 2.02 3.25 13.54
C THR A 184 1.71 4.64 13.00
N GLN A 185 0.49 4.85 12.50
CA GLN A 185 -0.02 6.16 12.08
C GLN A 185 0.82 6.86 11.00
N ASN A 186 1.60 6.12 10.22
CA ASN A 186 2.35 6.68 9.12
C ASN A 186 1.44 6.92 7.91
N ARG A 187 1.88 7.83 7.03
CA ARG A 187 1.23 8.11 5.76
C ARG A 187 2.22 7.99 4.62
N VAL A 188 1.90 7.16 3.63
CA VAL A 188 2.73 6.99 2.43
C VAL A 188 1.91 7.24 1.16
N GLU A 189 2.46 8.07 0.27
CA GLU A 189 1.82 8.45 -0.98
C GLU A 189 2.74 8.37 -2.20
N LYS A 190 2.14 8.10 -3.37
CA LYS A 190 2.80 8.25 -4.69
C LYS A 190 4.09 7.44 -4.83
N SER A 191 4.10 6.26 -4.23
CA SER A 191 5.19 5.29 -4.31
C SER A 191 4.76 4.07 -5.12
N ARG A 192 5.72 3.24 -5.53
CA ARG A 192 5.43 1.90 -6.05
C ARG A 192 4.73 1.10 -4.96
N TYR A 193 5.40 0.87 -3.83
CA TYR A 193 4.79 0.28 -2.65
C TYR A 193 4.72 1.29 -1.51
N GLY A 194 3.56 1.38 -0.87
CA GLY A 194 3.39 2.22 0.30
C GLY A 194 4.22 1.69 1.48
N TYR A 195 3.92 0.46 1.87
CA TYR A 195 4.63 -0.31 2.89
C TYR A 195 5.11 -1.61 2.27
N HIS A 196 6.41 -1.89 2.33
CA HIS A 196 7.00 -3.07 1.70
C HIS A 196 7.81 -3.87 2.72
N LEU A 197 7.32 -5.07 3.04
CA LEU A 197 7.89 -5.98 4.01
C LEU A 197 8.42 -7.20 3.26
N MET A 198 9.72 -7.46 3.36
CA MET A 198 10.39 -8.56 2.67
C MET A 198 11.18 -9.40 3.68
N GLY A 199 10.76 -10.66 3.88
CA GLY A 199 11.45 -11.55 4.82
C GLY A 199 11.37 -11.04 6.27
N THR A 200 10.23 -10.46 6.67
CA THR A 200 10.04 -9.89 8.01
C THR A 200 9.29 -10.84 8.94
N THR A 201 9.50 -10.72 10.24
CA THR A 201 8.69 -11.43 11.24
C THR A 201 8.19 -10.52 12.34
N GLN A 202 7.01 -10.80 12.91
CA GLN A 202 6.45 -10.05 14.05
C GLN A 202 6.37 -8.53 13.82
N THR A 203 6.25 -8.10 12.55
CA THR A 203 6.16 -6.69 12.19
C THR A 203 4.70 -6.25 12.21
N SER A 204 4.43 -5.07 12.78
CA SER A 204 3.08 -4.54 12.89
C SER A 204 2.86 -3.26 12.09
N LEU A 205 1.78 -3.23 11.32
CA LEU A 205 1.27 -2.06 10.60
C LEU A 205 -0.06 -1.69 11.24
N LYS A 206 -0.08 -0.62 12.04
CA LYS A 206 -1.26 -0.17 12.79
C LYS A 206 -1.68 1.24 12.38
N ASN A 207 -2.96 1.40 12.02
CA ASN A 207 -3.56 2.72 11.74
C ASN A 207 -2.82 3.56 10.67
N ASN A 208 -2.13 2.90 9.73
CA ASN A 208 -1.41 3.59 8.68
C ASN A 208 -2.33 3.94 7.50
N THR A 209 -1.88 4.88 6.67
CA THR A 209 -2.61 5.30 5.47
C THR A 209 -1.73 5.24 4.22
N GLY A 210 -2.14 4.45 3.22
CA GLY A 210 -1.53 4.39 1.90
C GLY A 210 -2.47 4.89 0.81
N ILE A 211 -2.06 5.90 0.04
CA ILE A 211 -2.88 6.55 -1.00
C ILE A 211 -2.06 6.78 -2.27
N GLU A 212 -2.66 6.57 -3.44
CA GLU A 212 -2.01 6.79 -4.74
C GLU A 212 -0.66 6.06 -4.91
N ASN A 213 -0.44 4.97 -4.17
CA ASN A 213 0.68 4.05 -4.43
C ASN A 213 0.27 3.05 -5.51
N VAL A 214 1.20 2.33 -6.14
CA VAL A 214 0.80 1.21 -7.01
C VAL A 214 0.17 0.11 -6.16
N THR A 215 0.86 -0.32 -5.09
CA THR A 215 0.32 -1.21 -4.06
C THR A 215 0.37 -0.53 -2.70
N GLY A 216 -0.73 -0.60 -1.94
CA GLY A 216 -0.83 0.02 -0.61
C GLY A 216 0.14 -0.60 0.38
N ALA A 217 0.03 -1.91 0.61
CA ALA A 217 1.00 -2.70 1.37
C ALA A 217 1.35 -4.01 0.64
N MET A 218 2.65 -4.31 0.59
CA MET A 218 3.22 -5.54 0.03
C MET A 218 3.94 -6.29 1.16
N LEU A 219 3.45 -7.49 1.49
CA LEU A 219 4.11 -8.40 2.42
C LEU A 219 4.59 -9.61 1.65
N MET A 220 5.90 -9.85 1.69
CA MET A 220 6.58 -10.93 0.98
C MET A 220 7.38 -11.76 1.96
N GLU A 221 7.25 -13.09 1.90
CA GLU A 221 8.01 -14.03 2.73
C GLU A 221 7.95 -13.67 4.22
N THR A 222 6.78 -13.25 4.68
CA THR A 222 6.57 -12.63 6.00
C THR A 222 5.80 -13.56 6.94
N ALA A 223 6.12 -13.56 8.23
CA ALA A 223 5.41 -14.39 9.22
C ALA A 223 5.01 -13.62 10.47
N ASN A 224 3.88 -13.99 11.07
CA ASN A 224 3.38 -13.40 12.32
C ASN A 224 3.18 -11.88 12.24
N ALA A 225 2.82 -11.35 11.08
CA ALA A 225 2.55 -9.94 10.89
C ALA A 225 1.19 -9.55 11.49
N THR A 226 1.07 -8.30 11.94
CA THR A 226 -0.19 -7.72 12.43
C THR A 226 -0.52 -6.48 11.62
N VAL A 227 -1.54 -6.54 10.76
CA VAL A 227 -1.97 -5.46 9.89
C VAL A 227 -3.36 -5.02 10.32
N VAL A 228 -3.45 -3.98 11.15
CA VAL A 228 -4.70 -3.58 11.82
C VAL A 228 -5.07 -2.12 11.64
N GLY A 229 -6.34 -1.83 11.32
CA GLY A 229 -6.87 -0.46 11.29
C GLY A 229 -6.32 0.41 10.15
N ASN A 230 -5.65 -0.18 9.15
CA ASN A 230 -5.02 0.57 8.08
C ASN A 230 -6.02 0.98 7.00
N ARG A 231 -5.67 2.03 6.25
CA ARG A 231 -6.47 2.59 5.17
C ARG A 231 -5.68 2.58 3.86
N PHE A 232 -6.08 1.72 2.93
CA PHE A 232 -5.48 1.63 1.59
C PHE A 232 -6.51 2.05 0.55
N LEU A 233 -6.45 3.34 0.19
CA LEU A 233 -7.52 4.02 -0.54
C LEU A 233 -7.02 4.49 -1.89
N LYS A 234 -7.73 4.10 -2.96
CA LYS A 234 -7.51 4.58 -4.32
C LYS A 234 -6.03 4.60 -4.66
N GLN A 235 -5.40 3.44 -4.58
CA GLN A 235 -4.09 3.24 -5.19
C GLN A 235 -4.16 3.64 -6.69
N GLN A 236 -3.00 3.77 -7.35
CA GLN A 236 -2.93 4.30 -8.71
C GLN A 236 -3.83 3.52 -9.67
N GLN A 237 -4.34 4.21 -10.69
CA GLN A 237 -5.06 3.61 -11.81
C GLN A 237 -4.10 2.84 -12.73
N ASN A 238 -3.52 1.77 -12.20
CA ASN A 238 -2.67 0.82 -12.90
C ASN A 238 -3.37 -0.55 -12.87
N PRO A 239 -3.34 -1.32 -13.98
CA PRO A 239 -3.76 -2.73 -14.00
C PRO A 239 -3.21 -3.60 -12.86
N ASN A 240 -2.04 -3.28 -12.31
CA ASN A 240 -1.38 -4.03 -11.24
C ASN A 240 -1.70 -3.50 -9.82
N SER A 241 -2.64 -2.56 -9.69
CA SER A 241 -2.87 -1.90 -8.41
C SER A 241 -3.55 -2.80 -7.38
N GLN A 242 -2.92 -2.96 -6.20
CA GLN A 242 -3.53 -3.67 -5.08
C GLN A 242 -3.65 -2.79 -3.83
N GLY A 243 -4.70 -3.01 -3.03
CA GLY A 243 -4.78 -2.43 -1.69
C GLY A 243 -3.74 -3.07 -0.76
N ILE A 244 -3.84 -4.39 -0.59
CA ILE A 244 -2.87 -5.22 0.15
C ILE A 244 -2.55 -6.46 -0.69
N LEU A 245 -1.26 -6.77 -0.84
CA LEU A 245 -0.76 -8.01 -1.45
C LEU A 245 0.07 -8.79 -0.42
N LEU A 246 -0.32 -10.05 -0.21
CA LEU A 246 0.43 -11.04 0.55
C LEU A 246 1.01 -12.08 -0.42
N TYR A 247 2.33 -12.28 -0.41
CA TYR A 247 3.01 -13.32 -1.18
C TYR A 247 3.87 -14.17 -0.25
N ASP A 248 3.54 -15.46 -0.13
CA ASP A 248 4.20 -16.39 0.81
C ASP A 248 4.20 -15.87 2.26
N VAL A 249 3.02 -15.46 2.74
CA VAL A 249 2.82 -14.95 4.10
C VAL A 249 2.19 -16.02 4.99
N LYS A 250 2.62 -16.10 6.26
CA LYS A 250 2.18 -17.15 7.20
C LYS A 250 1.72 -16.59 8.54
N ASN A 251 0.71 -17.24 9.13
CA ASN A 251 0.31 -17.05 10.54
C ASN A 251 0.10 -15.59 10.95
N SER A 252 -0.54 -14.79 10.08
CA SER A 252 -0.64 -13.33 10.25
C SER A 252 -2.08 -12.87 10.43
N LEU A 253 -2.25 -11.71 11.05
CA LEU A 253 -3.55 -11.10 11.32
C LEU A 253 -3.77 -9.87 10.44
N LEU A 254 -4.87 -9.86 9.69
CA LEU A 254 -5.38 -8.69 8.99
C LEU A 254 -6.74 -8.33 9.60
N ALA A 255 -6.81 -7.24 10.39
CA ALA A 255 -8.06 -6.85 11.04
C ALA A 255 -8.44 -5.38 10.86
N ASP A 256 -9.74 -5.12 10.77
CA ASP A 256 -10.30 -3.75 10.79
C ASP A 256 -9.71 -2.79 9.73
N ASN A 257 -9.18 -3.32 8.63
CA ASN A 257 -8.62 -2.50 7.56
C ASN A 257 -9.72 -2.01 6.61
N ARG A 258 -9.57 -0.79 6.11
CA ARG A 258 -10.40 -0.23 5.03
C ARG A 258 -9.63 -0.24 3.73
N ILE A 259 -10.08 -1.06 2.79
CA ILE A 259 -9.45 -1.29 1.50
C ILE A 259 -10.42 -0.86 0.40
N GLU A 260 -10.16 0.29 -0.22
CA GLU A 260 -11.15 0.94 -1.06
C GLU A 260 -10.61 1.41 -2.41
N GLY A 261 -11.38 1.17 -3.48
CA GLY A 261 -11.12 1.80 -4.77
C GLY A 261 -9.88 1.28 -5.51
N ASN A 262 -9.47 0.04 -5.26
CA ASN A 262 -8.29 -0.58 -5.88
C ASN A 262 -8.70 -1.55 -6.99
N ARG A 263 -7.77 -1.92 -7.88
CA ARG A 263 -8.04 -2.96 -8.89
C ARG A 263 -8.23 -4.31 -8.21
N VAL A 264 -7.36 -4.70 -7.30
CA VAL A 264 -7.60 -5.79 -6.35
C VAL A 264 -7.54 -5.22 -4.94
N GLY A 265 -8.56 -5.44 -4.12
CA GLY A 265 -8.57 -4.98 -2.75
C GLY A 265 -7.52 -5.72 -1.93
N LEU A 266 -7.78 -6.99 -1.64
CA LEU A 266 -6.90 -7.87 -0.89
C LEU A 266 -6.53 -9.08 -1.75
N TYR A 267 -5.24 -9.24 -2.02
CA TYR A 267 -4.72 -10.37 -2.80
C TYR A 267 -3.80 -11.23 -1.92
N LEU A 268 -4.16 -12.51 -1.77
CA LEU A 268 -3.31 -13.52 -1.15
C LEU A 268 -2.80 -14.49 -2.22
N GLU A 269 -1.49 -14.67 -2.24
CA GLU A 269 -0.81 -15.65 -3.07
C GLU A 269 0.10 -16.52 -2.20
N ARG A 270 -0.01 -17.85 -2.34
CA ARG A 270 0.82 -18.83 -1.65
C ARG A 270 0.87 -18.64 -0.12
N SER A 271 -0.21 -18.13 0.47
CA SER A 271 -0.26 -17.72 1.87
C SER A 271 -1.14 -18.66 2.69
N SER A 272 -0.80 -18.83 3.97
CA SER A 272 -1.51 -19.77 4.85
C SER A 272 -1.58 -19.35 6.32
N GLY A 273 -2.60 -19.81 7.03
CA GLY A 273 -2.81 -19.46 8.43
C GLY A 273 -3.10 -17.97 8.64
N ILE A 274 -3.62 -17.28 7.63
CA ILE A 274 -3.99 -15.87 7.73
C ILE A 274 -5.36 -15.76 8.38
N THR A 275 -5.47 -14.96 9.43
CA THR A 275 -6.75 -14.56 10.03
C THR A 275 -7.14 -13.21 9.46
N VAL A 276 -8.25 -13.15 8.74
CA VAL A 276 -8.78 -11.93 8.13
C VAL A 276 -10.14 -11.62 8.74
N THR A 277 -10.23 -10.55 9.54
CA THR A 277 -11.47 -10.27 10.28
C THR A 277 -11.84 -8.80 10.39
N GLY A 278 -13.13 -8.46 10.33
CA GLY A 278 -13.59 -7.07 10.52
C GLY A 278 -13.16 -6.10 9.42
N ASN A 279 -12.59 -6.57 8.30
CA ASN A 279 -12.10 -5.70 7.25
C ASN A 279 -13.26 -5.23 6.36
N ARG A 280 -13.17 -3.99 5.86
CA ARG A 280 -14.09 -3.44 4.87
C ARG A 280 -13.40 -3.31 3.52
N LEU A 281 -13.83 -4.12 2.57
CA LEU A 281 -13.36 -4.13 1.18
C LEU A 281 -14.46 -3.54 0.30
N SER A 282 -14.26 -2.31 -0.19
CA SER A 282 -15.32 -1.63 -0.92
C SER A 282 -14.89 -0.91 -2.19
N LEU A 283 -15.77 -0.83 -3.19
CA LEU A 283 -15.50 -0.10 -4.44
C LEU A 283 -14.25 -0.60 -5.18
N ASN A 284 -13.79 -1.83 -4.92
CA ASN A 284 -12.69 -2.43 -5.65
C ASN A 284 -13.20 -3.12 -6.92
N PHE A 285 -12.35 -3.25 -7.93
CA PHE A 285 -12.73 -4.04 -9.10
C PHE A 285 -12.84 -5.53 -8.73
N VAL A 286 -11.84 -6.07 -8.04
CA VAL A 286 -11.92 -7.34 -7.31
C VAL A 286 -11.77 -7.03 -5.82
N GLY A 287 -12.74 -7.43 -4.98
CA GLY A 287 -12.66 -7.28 -3.53
C GLY A 287 -11.55 -8.11 -2.94
N MET A 288 -11.66 -9.44 -3.10
CA MET A 288 -10.66 -10.41 -2.65
C MET A 288 -10.25 -11.36 -3.79
N GLN A 289 -8.96 -11.68 -3.84
CA GLN A 289 -8.41 -12.72 -4.71
C GLN A 289 -7.53 -13.68 -3.89
N LEU A 290 -7.74 -14.98 -4.09
CA LEU A 290 -6.94 -16.05 -3.47
C LEU A 290 -6.29 -16.91 -4.57
N THR A 291 -4.97 -17.07 -4.51
CA THR A 291 -4.23 -17.94 -5.41
C THR A 291 -3.33 -18.87 -4.61
N ALA A 292 -3.46 -20.19 -4.82
CA ALA A 292 -2.62 -21.20 -4.16
C ALA A 292 -2.51 -21.02 -2.63
N SER A 293 -3.58 -20.54 -1.99
CA SER A 293 -3.60 -20.19 -0.57
C SER A 293 -4.50 -21.16 0.19
N THR A 294 -4.15 -21.48 1.44
CA THR A 294 -4.80 -22.57 2.18
C THR A 294 -4.85 -22.31 3.68
N GLY A 295 -5.86 -22.84 4.36
CA GLY A 295 -5.96 -22.78 5.82
C GLY A 295 -6.07 -21.36 6.37
N ASN A 296 -6.65 -20.42 5.62
CA ASN A 296 -6.94 -19.08 6.09
C ASN A 296 -8.35 -19.00 6.69
N THR A 297 -8.58 -18.06 7.60
CA THR A 297 -9.88 -17.86 8.27
C THR A 297 -10.41 -16.47 7.99
N TRP A 298 -11.64 -16.38 7.51
CA TRP A 298 -12.30 -15.14 7.09
C TRP A 298 -13.62 -14.96 7.83
N THR A 299 -13.69 -13.96 8.71
CA THR A 299 -14.89 -13.72 9.53
C THR A 299 -15.22 -12.24 9.67
N ASN A 300 -16.50 -11.89 9.69
CA ASN A 300 -16.98 -10.52 9.93
C ASN A 300 -16.41 -9.47 8.95
N ASN A 301 -15.96 -9.87 7.76
CA ASN A 301 -15.53 -8.93 6.73
C ASN A 301 -16.74 -8.41 5.95
N GLN A 302 -16.62 -7.21 5.39
CA GLN A 302 -17.66 -6.57 4.58
C GLN A 302 -17.16 -6.37 3.14
N PHE A 303 -17.83 -7.01 2.18
CA PHE A 303 -17.61 -6.84 0.75
C PHE A 303 -18.74 -5.99 0.19
N ILE A 304 -18.43 -4.74 -0.18
CA ILE A 304 -19.45 -3.74 -0.54
C ILE A 304 -19.09 -3.02 -1.83
N SER A 305 -19.97 -3.10 -2.82
CA SER A 305 -19.89 -2.44 -4.12
C SER A 305 -18.60 -2.77 -4.86
N ASN A 306 -18.12 -4.00 -4.71
CA ASN A 306 -17.03 -4.52 -5.52
C ASN A 306 -17.61 -5.07 -6.83
N VAL A 307 -16.88 -4.96 -7.95
CA VAL A 307 -17.38 -5.49 -9.23
C VAL A 307 -17.36 -7.03 -9.23
N ILE A 308 -16.30 -7.62 -8.69
CA ILE A 308 -16.22 -9.01 -8.23
C ILE A 308 -15.98 -8.97 -6.73
N ALA A 309 -16.87 -9.54 -5.91
CA ALA A 309 -16.65 -9.55 -4.46
C ALA A 309 -15.46 -10.43 -4.05
N ALA A 310 -15.41 -11.66 -4.56
CA ALA A 310 -14.33 -12.61 -4.30
C ALA A 310 -14.14 -13.61 -5.44
N GLN A 311 -12.90 -14.05 -5.62
CA GLN A 311 -12.52 -15.14 -6.52
C GLN A 311 -11.33 -15.92 -5.96
N ALA A 312 -11.24 -17.20 -6.29
CA ALA A 312 -10.18 -18.08 -5.83
C ALA A 312 -9.71 -19.02 -6.94
N GLN A 313 -8.43 -19.38 -6.95
CA GLN A 313 -7.83 -20.39 -7.83
C GLN A 313 -6.84 -21.24 -7.03
N ASN A 314 -6.86 -22.56 -7.25
CA ASN A 314 -5.97 -23.52 -6.58
C ASN A 314 -5.93 -23.38 -5.05
N SER A 315 -7.05 -22.97 -4.45
CA SER A 315 -7.22 -22.76 -3.01
C SER A 315 -8.40 -23.62 -2.58
N GLU A 316 -8.30 -24.36 -1.48
CA GLU A 316 -9.29 -25.42 -1.15
C GLU A 316 -9.70 -25.48 0.32
N THR A 317 -8.87 -25.03 1.26
CA THR A 317 -9.07 -25.26 2.69
C THR A 317 -9.30 -23.97 3.50
N ASP A 318 -9.67 -22.89 2.81
CA ASP A 318 -9.99 -21.62 3.46
C ASP A 318 -11.37 -21.69 4.12
N ASN A 319 -11.44 -21.25 5.38
CA ASN A 319 -12.67 -21.23 6.17
C ASN A 319 -13.29 -19.83 6.12
N LEU A 320 -14.46 -19.71 5.48
CA LEU A 320 -15.23 -18.48 5.46
C LEU A 320 -16.51 -18.66 6.28
N ASN A 321 -16.72 -17.76 7.22
CA ASN A 321 -17.91 -17.79 8.06
C ASN A 321 -18.30 -16.38 8.52
N GLY A 322 -19.55 -15.98 8.29
CA GLY A 322 -20.08 -14.75 8.87
C GLY A 322 -19.49 -13.50 8.23
N ASN A 323 -19.23 -13.52 6.92
CA ASN A 323 -18.91 -12.30 6.18
C ASN A 323 -20.17 -11.73 5.53
N TYR A 324 -20.17 -10.43 5.31
CA TYR A 324 -21.24 -9.73 4.62
C TYR A 324 -20.90 -9.53 3.15
N TRP A 325 -21.81 -9.94 2.27
CA TRP A 325 -21.68 -9.88 0.81
C TRP A 325 -22.88 -9.11 0.25
N ASP A 326 -22.66 -7.93 -0.33
CA ASP A 326 -23.75 -7.07 -0.78
C ASP A 326 -24.49 -7.59 -2.03
N ASN A 327 -23.86 -8.48 -2.80
CA ASN A 327 -24.44 -9.15 -3.96
C ASN A 327 -25.16 -10.47 -3.62
N LEU A 328 -25.15 -10.91 -2.36
CA LEU A 328 -25.83 -12.14 -1.95
C LEU A 328 -27.33 -11.91 -1.81
N LEU A 329 -28.12 -12.68 -2.56
CA LEU A 329 -29.56 -12.82 -2.34
C LEU A 329 -29.80 -13.91 -1.30
N GLY A 330 -29.55 -13.57 -0.03
CA GLY A 330 -29.65 -14.49 1.11
C GLY A 330 -31.09 -14.77 1.54
N LEU A 331 -31.26 -15.81 2.35
CA LEU A 331 -32.51 -16.22 2.97
C LEU A 331 -32.27 -16.43 4.47
N ASP A 332 -33.08 -15.84 5.33
CA ASP A 332 -32.98 -15.95 6.79
C ASP A 332 -34.36 -16.38 7.34
N VAL A 333 -34.53 -17.69 7.55
CA VAL A 333 -35.83 -18.27 7.93
C VAL A 333 -36.06 -18.21 9.44
N ASP A 334 -35.00 -18.26 10.25
CA ASP A 334 -35.10 -18.30 11.72
C ASP A 334 -34.89 -16.94 12.41
N GLY A 335 -34.48 -15.92 11.65
CA GLY A 335 -34.36 -14.53 12.09
C GLY A 335 -33.07 -14.26 12.88
N ASP A 336 -32.03 -15.09 12.73
CA ASP A 336 -30.76 -14.92 13.43
C ASP A 336 -29.79 -13.91 12.77
N HIS A 337 -30.23 -13.27 11.68
CA HIS A 337 -29.47 -12.33 10.85
C HIS A 337 -28.33 -12.96 10.05
N LYS A 338 -28.36 -14.27 9.83
CA LYS A 338 -27.49 -14.99 8.90
C LYS A 338 -28.30 -15.63 7.78
N SER A 339 -27.63 -15.82 6.65
CA SER A 339 -28.22 -16.50 5.50
C SER A 339 -28.10 -18.01 5.70
N ASP A 340 -29.23 -18.72 5.57
CA ASP A 340 -29.34 -20.17 5.44
C ASP A 340 -28.76 -20.68 4.10
N LEU A 341 -28.55 -19.77 3.15
CA LEU A 341 -27.89 -20.06 1.87
C LEU A 341 -26.41 -19.65 1.92
N PRO A 342 -25.48 -20.51 1.47
CA PRO A 342 -24.05 -20.18 1.45
C PRO A 342 -23.73 -19.16 0.36
N TYR A 343 -22.64 -18.42 0.53
CA TYR A 343 -22.04 -17.63 -0.55
C TYR A 343 -20.91 -18.42 -1.20
N GLU A 344 -21.06 -18.80 -2.46
CA GLU A 344 -20.03 -19.57 -3.19
C GLU A 344 -19.11 -18.65 -4.00
N MET A 345 -17.79 -18.87 -3.89
CA MET A 345 -16.83 -18.14 -4.73
C MET A 345 -16.79 -18.71 -6.14
N ASN A 346 -16.90 -17.85 -7.15
CA ASN A 346 -16.87 -18.27 -8.54
C ASN A 346 -15.48 -18.02 -9.18
N PRO A 347 -14.74 -19.06 -9.59
CA PRO A 347 -13.45 -18.90 -10.27
C PRO A 347 -13.57 -18.52 -11.76
N PHE A 348 -14.78 -18.48 -12.32
CA PHE A 348 -15.03 -18.34 -13.77
C PHE A 348 -14.22 -17.21 -14.42
N TYR A 349 -14.30 -16.00 -13.87
CA TYR A 349 -13.58 -14.86 -14.44
C TYR A 349 -12.06 -14.96 -14.30
N LEU A 350 -11.57 -15.42 -13.14
CA LEU A 350 -10.14 -15.59 -12.90
C LEU A 350 -9.55 -16.60 -13.88
N GLY A 351 -10.13 -17.79 -13.99
CA GLY A 351 -9.65 -18.83 -14.90
C GLY A 351 -9.69 -18.41 -16.37
N LEU A 352 -10.72 -17.67 -16.78
CA LEU A 352 -10.86 -17.22 -18.16
C LEU A 352 -9.87 -16.11 -18.53
N THR A 353 -9.65 -15.16 -17.61
CA THR A 353 -8.73 -14.03 -17.85
C THR A 353 -7.26 -14.41 -17.66
N ASP A 354 -6.97 -15.44 -16.86
CA ASP A 354 -5.66 -16.07 -16.76
C ASP A 354 -5.27 -16.76 -18.09
N ALA A 355 -6.21 -17.50 -18.68
CA ALA A 355 -5.99 -18.14 -19.97
C ALA A 355 -5.88 -17.15 -21.14
N ILE A 356 -6.76 -16.14 -21.18
CA ILE A 356 -6.80 -15.12 -22.24
C ILE A 356 -7.09 -13.74 -21.62
N PRO A 357 -6.06 -12.91 -21.39
CA PRO A 357 -6.21 -11.60 -20.73
C PRO A 357 -7.19 -10.64 -21.43
N ALA A 358 -7.34 -10.77 -22.76
CA ALA A 358 -8.25 -9.93 -23.55
C ALA A 358 -9.73 -10.07 -23.13
N TYR A 359 -10.10 -11.17 -22.45
CA TYR A 359 -11.47 -11.35 -21.97
C TYR A 359 -11.89 -10.38 -20.87
N GLN A 360 -10.94 -9.66 -20.25
CA GLN A 360 -11.24 -8.56 -19.35
C GLN A 360 -12.13 -7.47 -19.99
N LEU A 361 -12.12 -7.34 -21.33
CA LEU A 361 -12.96 -6.39 -22.05
C LEU A 361 -14.47 -6.73 -22.03
N PHE A 362 -14.82 -8.00 -21.78
CA PHE A 362 -16.21 -8.46 -21.79
C PHE A 362 -16.80 -8.58 -20.38
N PHE A 363 -16.12 -8.02 -19.39
CA PHE A 363 -16.54 -8.03 -18.00
C PHE A 363 -17.94 -7.42 -17.84
N GLN A 364 -18.84 -8.09 -17.09
CA GLN A 364 -20.25 -7.68 -16.92
C GLN A 364 -21.06 -7.60 -18.24
N SER A 365 -20.56 -8.14 -19.35
CA SER A 365 -21.38 -8.30 -20.56
C SER A 365 -22.47 -9.35 -20.29
N PRO A 366 -23.70 -9.17 -20.82
CA PRO A 366 -24.80 -10.09 -20.56
C PRO A 366 -24.49 -11.56 -20.87
N GLY A 367 -23.68 -11.80 -21.92
CA GLY A 367 -23.24 -13.14 -22.30
C GLY A 367 -22.31 -13.78 -21.26
N PHE A 368 -21.41 -13.02 -20.65
CA PHE A 368 -20.50 -13.54 -19.62
C PHE A 368 -21.23 -13.83 -18.31
N VAL A 369 -22.16 -12.97 -17.89
CA VAL A 369 -23.02 -13.24 -16.73
C VAL A 369 -23.84 -14.51 -16.93
N PHE A 370 -24.34 -14.74 -18.14
CA PHE A 370 -25.04 -15.98 -18.47
C PHE A 370 -24.11 -17.22 -18.41
N LEU A 371 -22.92 -17.15 -18.99
CA LEU A 371 -21.94 -18.24 -18.96
C LEU A 371 -21.46 -18.55 -17.55
N GLU A 372 -21.25 -17.52 -16.73
CA GLU A 372 -20.89 -17.62 -15.32
C GLU A 372 -21.92 -18.45 -14.55
N ASN A 373 -23.22 -18.17 -14.75
CA ASN A 373 -24.32 -18.91 -14.13
C ASN A 373 -24.44 -20.36 -14.62
N LEU A 374 -24.03 -20.64 -15.86
CA LEU A 374 -23.96 -22.01 -16.35
C LEU A 374 -22.80 -22.77 -15.71
N PHE A 375 -21.67 -22.11 -15.45
CA PHE A 375 -20.47 -22.74 -14.89
C PHE A 375 -20.68 -23.25 -13.46
N THR A 376 -21.50 -22.58 -12.64
CA THR A 376 -21.75 -22.92 -11.23
C THR A 376 -22.71 -24.09 -11.02
N SER A 377 -23.43 -24.52 -12.06
CA SER A 377 -24.57 -25.45 -11.94
C SER A 377 -24.24 -26.94 -11.69
N GLY A 378 -22.98 -27.32 -11.39
CA GLY A 378 -22.54 -28.73 -11.40
C GLY A 378 -22.01 -29.34 -10.09
N THR A 379 -21.16 -28.65 -9.32
CA THR A 379 -20.45 -29.27 -8.18
C THR A 379 -20.32 -28.40 -6.93
N GLY A 380 -20.81 -27.16 -6.95
CA GLY A 380 -20.56 -26.17 -5.90
C GLY A 380 -19.08 -25.76 -5.83
N SER A 381 -18.80 -24.57 -5.29
CA SER A 381 -17.43 -24.14 -5.04
C SER A 381 -16.91 -24.73 -3.72
N PRO A 382 -15.69 -25.31 -3.67
CA PRO A 382 -15.10 -25.79 -2.42
C PRO A 382 -14.80 -24.64 -1.44
N ILE A 383 -14.64 -23.41 -1.95
CA ILE A 383 -14.48 -22.21 -1.13
C ILE A 383 -15.80 -21.45 -1.11
N ARG A 384 -16.45 -21.46 0.04
CA ARG A 384 -17.73 -20.78 0.28
C ARG A 384 -17.85 -20.30 1.72
N ASP A 385 -18.62 -19.24 1.91
CA ASP A 385 -19.05 -18.79 3.23
C ASP A 385 -20.30 -19.56 3.63
N GLU A 386 -20.20 -20.35 4.70
CA GLU A 386 -21.27 -21.26 5.13
C GLU A 386 -22.43 -20.54 5.81
N THR A 387 -22.17 -19.40 6.45
CA THR A 387 -23.20 -18.62 7.15
C THR A 387 -23.01 -17.13 6.91
N PRO A 388 -23.26 -16.63 5.69
CA PRO A 388 -23.14 -15.22 5.36
C PRO A 388 -24.00 -14.34 6.28
N LEU A 389 -23.56 -13.13 6.59
CA LEU A 389 -24.36 -12.15 7.33
C LEU A 389 -25.42 -11.52 6.42
N MET A 390 -26.64 -11.35 6.93
CA MET A 390 -27.68 -10.57 6.26
C MET A 390 -27.42 -9.06 6.38
N PRO A 391 -28.02 -8.21 5.52
CA PRO A 391 -27.86 -6.76 5.59
C PRO A 391 -28.32 -6.21 6.94
N THR A 392 -27.48 -5.40 7.58
CA THR A 392 -27.86 -4.62 8.77
C THR A 392 -28.29 -3.21 8.38
N ALA A 393 -29.12 -2.55 9.20
CA ALA A 393 -29.62 -1.19 8.93
C ALA A 393 -28.49 -0.16 8.65
N ASN A 394 -27.30 -0.34 9.24
CA ASN A 394 -26.13 0.51 8.99
C ASN A 394 -25.58 0.35 7.56
N VAL A 395 -25.65 -0.85 6.97
CA VAL A 395 -25.23 -1.08 5.58
C VAL A 395 -26.23 -0.45 4.60
N VAL A 396 -27.53 -0.64 4.86
CA VAL A 396 -28.62 -0.03 4.08
C VAL A 396 -28.56 1.51 4.13
N SER A 397 -28.14 2.08 5.27
CA SER A 397 -28.02 3.54 5.40
C SER A 397 -26.93 4.15 4.49
N ALA A 398 -25.84 3.40 4.21
CA ALA A 398 -24.79 3.83 3.28
C ALA A 398 -25.26 3.82 1.81
N GLU A 399 -26.21 2.94 1.46
CA GLU A 399 -26.92 2.97 0.17
C GLU A 399 -27.96 4.11 0.10
N SER A 400 -28.57 4.46 1.23
CA SER A 400 -29.61 5.50 1.31
C SER A 400 -29.08 6.94 1.27
N GLN A 401 -27.77 7.17 1.45
CA GLN A 401 -27.15 8.48 1.20
C GLN A 401 -26.92 8.73 -0.31
N THR A 402 -27.91 8.38 -1.13
CA THR A 402 -28.05 9.00 -2.44
C THR A 402 -28.64 10.39 -2.21
N ASN A 403 -27.77 11.41 -2.10
CA ASN A 403 -28.20 12.78 -2.32
C ASN A 403 -29.03 12.81 -3.59
N SER A 404 -30.29 13.25 -3.49
CA SER A 404 -31.27 13.26 -4.57
C SER A 404 -30.61 13.78 -5.85
N ASN A 405 -30.36 12.88 -6.80
CA ASN A 405 -29.41 13.09 -7.89
C ASN A 405 -30.08 13.85 -9.05
N TRP A 406 -30.75 14.96 -8.74
CA TRP A 406 -31.42 15.82 -9.72
C TRP A 406 -30.46 16.27 -10.83
N GLY A 407 -29.18 16.44 -10.53
CA GLY A 407 -28.15 16.73 -11.52
C GLY A 407 -28.02 15.63 -12.59
N ALA A 408 -27.99 14.36 -12.18
CA ALA A 408 -27.94 13.22 -13.10
C ALA A 408 -29.23 13.08 -13.91
N ALA A 409 -30.40 13.31 -13.29
CA ALA A 409 -31.68 13.31 -13.99
C ALA A 409 -31.79 14.43 -15.03
N ILE A 410 -31.33 15.64 -14.70
CA ILE A 410 -31.25 16.77 -15.63
C ILE A 410 -30.29 16.48 -16.77
N LEU A 411 -29.10 15.92 -16.47
CA LEU A 411 -28.14 15.53 -17.51
C LEU A 411 -28.71 14.46 -18.45
N GLY A 412 -29.43 13.48 -17.89
CA GLY A 412 -30.13 12.44 -18.64
C GLY A 412 -31.22 13.01 -19.55
N LEU A 413 -32.02 13.96 -19.05
CA LEU A 413 -33.03 14.66 -19.86
C LEU A 413 -32.40 15.49 -20.98
N ILE A 414 -31.27 16.15 -20.73
CA ILE A 414 -30.53 16.91 -21.76
C ILE A 414 -30.02 15.98 -22.85
N LEU A 415 -29.41 14.84 -22.46
CA LEU A 415 -28.90 13.86 -23.41
C LEU A 415 -30.02 13.21 -24.24
N LEU A 416 -31.16 12.89 -23.60
CA LEU A 416 -32.33 12.35 -24.28
C LEU A 416 -32.92 13.36 -25.27
N ALA A 417 -33.10 14.61 -24.85
CA ALA A 417 -33.59 15.68 -25.73
C ALA A 417 -32.63 15.92 -26.91
N GLY A 418 -31.32 15.89 -26.66
CA GLY A 418 -30.30 15.95 -27.69
C GLY A 418 -30.43 14.80 -28.69
N SER A 419 -30.55 13.55 -28.22
CA SER A 419 -30.67 12.38 -29.10
C SER A 419 -31.95 12.43 -29.94
N CYS A 420 -33.09 12.78 -29.34
CA CYS A 420 -34.35 12.96 -30.06
C CYS A 420 -34.26 14.07 -31.12
N THR A 421 -33.53 15.16 -30.82
CA THR A 421 -33.32 16.25 -31.78
C THR A 421 -32.43 15.81 -32.95
N PHE A 422 -31.36 15.07 -32.69
CA PHE A 422 -30.52 14.49 -33.74
C PHE A 422 -31.28 13.51 -34.63
N ILE A 423 -32.10 12.65 -34.04
CA ILE A 423 -32.96 11.72 -34.78
C ILE A 423 -33.98 12.50 -35.62
N TYR A 424 -34.66 13.50 -35.04
CA TYR A 424 -35.66 14.30 -35.76
C TYR A 424 -35.05 15.11 -36.91
N VAL A 425 -33.90 15.75 -36.71
CA VAL A 425 -33.19 16.52 -37.75
C VAL A 425 -32.60 15.60 -38.81
N GLY A 426 -32.13 14.41 -38.44
CA GLY A 426 -31.65 13.39 -39.37
C GLY A 426 -32.75 12.83 -40.26
N VAL A 427 -33.93 12.57 -39.69
CA VAL A 427 -35.12 12.09 -40.43
C VAL A 427 -35.71 13.17 -41.34
N LYS A 428 -35.59 14.46 -41.00
CA LYS A 428 -36.06 15.57 -41.86
C LYS A 428 -35.13 15.91 -43.03
N LYS A 429 -33.91 15.37 -43.05
CA LYS A 429 -32.91 15.54 -44.12
C LYS A 429 -32.76 14.32 -45.03
N SER A 430 -33.56 13.27 -44.79
CA SER A 430 -33.79 12.14 -45.71
C SER A 430 -35.14 12.33 -46.36
#